data_AF-A0A6I4XV62-F1
#
_entry.id   AF-A0A6I4XV62-F1
#
_cell.length_a   1.000
_cell.length_b   1.000
_cell.length_c   1.000
_cell.angle_alpha   90.00
_cell.angle_beta   90.00
_cell.angle_gamma   90.00
#
_symmetry.space_group_name_H-M   'P 1'
#
loop_
_entity.id
_entity.type
_entity.pdbx_description
1 polymer ?
#
loop_
_entity_poly.entity_id
_entity_poly.type
_entity_poly.pdbx_seq_one_letter_code
_entity_poly.pdbx_strand_id
1 'polypeptide(L)'
;GIVEQEEEVAAKKGIQALYDYFVACGIPMTLPEVGIEADKFEEMAQQAVAHSAIAEKAYVPLDAADIVAIYKDCLTESQFI
;
A
#
# COMPACT_ATOMS: atom_id res chain seq x y z
N GLY A 1 4.89 21.58 0.79
CA GLY A 1 3.85 20.56 1.03
C GLY A 1 2.62 20.93 0.24
N ILE A 2 1.73 19.96 0.00
CA ILE A 2 0.46 20.21 -0.68
C ILE A 2 -0.46 20.95 0.31
N VAL A 3 -1.06 22.05 -0.14
CA VAL A 3 -1.94 22.90 0.68
C VAL A 3 -3.31 22.93 0.02
N GLU A 4 -4.32 22.44 0.72
CA GLU A 4 -5.72 22.41 0.30
C GLU A 4 -6.61 22.90 1.43
N GLN A 5 -7.86 23.27 1.09
CA GLN A 5 -8.84 23.67 2.10
C GLN A 5 -9.32 22.48 2.94
N GLU A 6 -9.44 21.31 2.32
CA GLU A 6 -9.86 20.07 2.97
C GLU A 6 -8.65 19.17 3.20
N GLU A 7 -8.43 18.75 4.45
CA GLU A 7 -7.25 17.95 4.83
C GLU A 7 -7.22 16.59 4.11
N GLU A 8 -8.37 15.95 3.91
CA GLU A 8 -8.48 14.68 3.17
C GLU A 8 -8.01 14.83 1.72
N VAL A 9 -8.32 15.98 1.09
CA VAL A 9 -7.90 16.26 -0.29
C VAL A 9 -6.39 16.47 -0.35
N ALA A 10 -5.81 17.20 0.63
CA ALA A 10 -4.36 17.33 0.75
C ALA A 10 -3.68 15.95 0.92
N ALA A 11 -4.25 15.08 1.76
CA ALA A 11 -3.73 13.73 2.00
C ALA A 11 -3.76 12.87 0.72
N LYS A 12 -4.90 12.82 0.02
CA LYS A 12 -5.05 12.07 -1.25
C LYS A 12 -4.10 12.55 -2.33
N LYS A 13 -3.96 13.87 -2.51
CA LYS A 13 -2.96 14.46 -3.42
C LYS A 13 -1.53 14.12 -3.01
N GLY A 14 -1.26 14.01 -1.71
CA GLY A 14 0.04 13.57 -1.19
C GLY A 14 0.36 12.13 -1.57
N ILE A 15 -0.62 11.24 -1.42
CA ILE A 15 -0.50 9.83 -1.84
C ILE A 15 -0.27 9.75 -3.35
N GLN A 16 -1.04 10.48 -4.15
CA GLN A 16 -0.87 10.51 -5.61
C GLN A 16 0.51 11.01 -6.01
N ALA A 17 1.00 12.10 -5.40
CA ALA A 17 2.32 12.64 -5.72
C ALA A 17 3.46 11.65 -5.40
N LEU A 18 3.32 10.85 -4.35
CA LEU A 18 4.27 9.77 -4.04
C LEU A 18 4.20 8.64 -5.07
N TYR A 19 2.99 8.25 -5.47
CA TYR A 19 2.78 7.26 -6.53
C TYR A 19 3.43 7.69 -7.85
N ASP A 20 3.13 8.91 -8.31
CA ASP A 20 3.66 9.48 -9.55
C ASP A 20 5.19 9.58 -9.52
N TYR A 21 5.77 9.86 -8.35
CA TYR A 21 7.21 9.89 -8.18
C TYR A 21 7.86 8.52 -8.40
N PHE A 22 7.29 7.45 -7.83
CA PHE A 22 7.82 6.09 -8.05
C PHE A 22 7.65 5.63 -9.49
N VAL A 23 6.53 5.97 -10.15
CA VAL A 23 6.34 5.78 -11.60
C VAL A 23 7.44 6.50 -12.39
N ALA A 24 7.71 7.77 -12.06
CA ALA A 24 8.74 8.55 -12.73
C ALA A 24 10.16 8.00 -12.52
N CYS A 25 10.41 7.32 -11.40
CA CYS A 25 11.65 6.58 -11.15
C CYS A 25 11.72 5.23 -11.89
N GLY A 26 10.66 4.80 -12.57
CA GLY A 26 10.59 3.51 -13.26
C GLY A 26 10.49 2.33 -12.29
N ILE A 27 9.99 2.56 -11.08
CA ILE A 27 9.75 1.49 -10.11
C ILE A 27 8.42 0.81 -10.48
N PRO A 28 8.37 -0.54 -10.54
CA PRO A 28 7.12 -1.27 -10.69
C PRO A 28 6.11 -0.89 -9.61
N MET A 29 4.87 -0.63 -10.02
CA MET A 29 3.83 -0.14 -9.12
C MET A 29 2.85 -1.22 -8.66
N THR A 30 2.97 -2.42 -9.22
CA THR A 30 2.09 -3.55 -8.89
C THR A 30 2.90 -4.79 -8.53
N LEU A 31 2.33 -5.65 -7.67
CA LEU A 31 2.96 -6.91 -7.27
C LEU A 31 3.22 -7.87 -8.45
N PRO A 32 2.32 -8.01 -9.45
CA PRO A 32 2.58 -8.89 -10.59
C PRO A 32 3.78 -8.47 -11.45
N GLU A 33 4.11 -7.19 -11.54
CA GLU A 33 5.28 -6.71 -12.31
C GLU A 33 6.62 -7.19 -11.73
N VAL A 34 6.64 -7.56 -10.44
CA VAL A 34 7.79 -8.17 -9.77
C VAL A 34 7.63 -9.68 -9.56
N GLY A 35 6.61 -10.29 -10.17
CA GLY A 35 6.35 -11.74 -10.13
C GLY A 35 5.68 -12.23 -8.86
N ILE A 36 4.99 -11.35 -8.12
CA ILE A 36 4.22 -11.71 -6.93
C ILE A 36 2.75 -11.83 -7.31
N GLU A 37 2.21 -13.05 -7.17
CA GLU A 37 0.83 -13.39 -7.47
C GLU A 37 0.00 -13.62 -6.19
N ALA A 38 -1.32 -13.66 -6.32
CA ALA A 38 -2.25 -13.75 -5.19
C ALA A 38 -2.29 -15.11 -4.46
N ASP A 39 -1.55 -16.11 -4.95
CA ASP A 39 -1.59 -17.50 -4.46
C ASP A 39 -1.07 -17.67 -3.02
N LYS A 40 -0.19 -16.77 -2.56
CA LYS A 40 0.45 -16.83 -1.24
C LYS A 40 0.18 -15.63 -0.34
N PHE A 41 -0.78 -14.77 -0.68
CA PHE A 41 -1.06 -13.57 0.10
C PHE A 41 -1.41 -13.86 1.55
N GLU A 42 -2.16 -14.93 1.82
CA GLU A 42 -2.52 -15.32 3.18
C GLU A 42 -1.29 -15.73 4.00
N GLU A 43 -0.39 -16.53 3.43
CA GLU A 43 0.86 -16.93 4.08
C GLU A 43 1.77 -15.72 4.31
N MET A 44 1.94 -14.86 3.30
CA MET A 44 2.71 -13.63 3.41
C MET A 44 2.18 -12.70 4.50
N ALA A 45 0.86 -12.54 4.60
CA ALA A 45 0.22 -11.72 5.61
C ALA A 45 0.42 -12.27 7.02
N GLN A 46 0.28 -13.59 7.20
CA GLN A 46 0.57 -14.24 8.48
C GLN A 46 2.03 -14.03 8.90
N GLN A 47 2.97 -14.18 7.97
CA GLN A 47 4.39 -13.93 8.23
C GLN A 47 4.65 -12.45 8.56
N ALA A 48 3.98 -11.52 7.87
CA ALA A 48 4.08 -10.09 8.16
C ALA A 48 3.63 -9.77 9.59
N VAL A 49 2.50 -10.33 10.05
CA VAL A 49 2.04 -10.16 11.44
C VAL A 49 3.00 -10.82 12.43
N ALA A 50 3.48 -12.04 12.13
CA ALA A 50 4.32 -12.80 13.06
C ALA A 50 5.73 -12.22 13.24
N HIS A 51 6.29 -11.60 12.20
CA HIS A 51 7.68 -11.11 12.18
C HIS A 51 7.83 -9.60 12.28
N SER A 52 6.72 -8.85 12.27
CA SER A 52 6.73 -7.40 12.47
C SER A 52 5.92 -7.00 13.70
N ALA A 53 6.01 -5.73 14.07
CA ALA A 53 5.15 -5.16 15.10
C ALA A 53 3.90 -4.47 14.51
N ILE A 54 3.48 -4.83 13.29
CA ILE A 54 2.41 -4.13 12.55
C ILE A 54 1.05 -4.21 13.25
N ALA A 55 0.80 -5.28 14.00
CA ALA A 55 -0.43 -5.46 14.78
C ALA A 55 -0.47 -4.60 16.06
N GLU A 56 0.64 -4.00 16.50
CA GLU A 56 0.71 -3.30 17.79
C GLU A 56 1.27 -1.86 17.69
N LYS A 57 2.21 -1.62 16.77
CA LYS A 57 2.99 -0.38 16.69
C LYS A 57 2.76 0.42 15.41
N ALA A 58 1.94 -0.07 14.48
CA ALA A 58 1.54 0.70 13.32
C ALA A 58 0.63 1.88 13.72
N TYR A 59 0.58 2.93 12.88
CA TYR A 59 -0.31 4.08 13.11
C TYR A 59 -1.77 3.65 13.22
N VAL A 60 -2.18 2.69 12.37
CA VAL A 60 -3.38 1.89 12.54
C VAL A 60 -2.93 0.43 12.66
N PRO A 61 -3.22 -0.27 13.76
CA PRO A 61 -2.95 -1.71 13.88
C PRO A 61 -3.60 -2.50 12.74
N LEU A 62 -2.85 -3.42 12.13
CA LEU A 62 -3.33 -4.25 11.03
C LEU A 62 -3.25 -5.73 11.39
N ASP A 63 -4.31 -6.47 11.08
CA ASP A 63 -4.32 -7.93 11.13
C ASP A 63 -3.97 -8.57 9.78
N ALA A 64 -3.94 -9.90 9.74
CA ALA A 64 -3.59 -10.61 8.50
C ALA A 64 -4.64 -10.39 7.38
N ALA A 65 -5.92 -10.19 7.71
CA ALA A 65 -6.96 -9.95 6.72
C ALA A 65 -6.81 -8.55 6.11
N ASP A 66 -6.49 -7.54 6.92
CA ASP A 66 -6.19 -6.18 6.45
C ASP A 66 -5.00 -6.17 5.49
N ILE A 67 -3.94 -6.91 5.83
CA ILE A 67 -2.74 -7.02 4.99
C ILE A 67 -3.04 -7.73 3.66
N VAL A 68 -3.86 -8.79 3.67
CA VAL A 68 -4.31 -9.45 2.43
C VAL A 68 -5.13 -8.49 1.57
N ALA A 69 -5.98 -7.63 2.16
CA ALA A 69 -6.72 -6.63 1.41
C ALA A 69 -5.76 -5.63 0.75
N ILE A 70 -4.74 -5.14 1.47
CA ILE A 70 -3.70 -4.27 0.93
C ILE A 70 -2.96 -4.94 -0.22
N TYR A 71 -2.57 -6.21 -0.10
CA TYR A 71 -1.90 -6.92 -1.20
C TYR A 71 -2.79 -7.05 -2.44
N LYS A 72 -4.11 -7.23 -2.28
CA LYS A 72 -5.06 -7.26 -3.39
C LYS A 72 -5.17 -5.89 -4.08
N ASP A 73 -5.17 -4.81 -3.31
CA ASP A 73 -5.18 -3.44 -3.87
C ASP A 73 -3.90 -3.16 -4.69
N CYS A 74 -2.77 -3.80 -4.34
CA CYS A 74 -1.51 -3.70 -5.07
C CYS A 74 -1.43 -4.58 -6.34
N LEU A 75 -2.49 -5.28 -6.73
CA LEU A 75 -2.50 -6.08 -7.98
C LEU A 75 -2.70 -5.23 -9.23
N THR A 76 -3.24 -4.02 -9.09
CA THR A 76 -3.56 -3.12 -10.21
C THR A 76 -3.06 -1.71 -9.94
N GLU A 77 -2.87 -0.93 -11.00
CA GLU A 77 -2.59 0.50 -10.87
C GLU A 77 -3.68 1.21 -10.07
N SER A 78 -3.28 2.25 -9.33
CA SER A 78 -4.17 2.99 -8.43
C SER A 78 -4.13 4.47 -8.73
N GLN A 79 -5.30 5.12 -8.62
CA GLN A 79 -5.46 6.57 -8.72
C GLN A 79 -6.21 7.08 -7.49
N PHE A 80 -5.67 8.10 -6.84
CA PHE A 80 -6.13 8.58 -5.54
C PHE A 80 -6.79 9.96 -5.60
N ILE A 81 -6.90 10.57 -6.79
CA ILE A 81 -7.51 11.88 -7.06
C ILE A 81 -8.48 11.87 -8.22
#